data_AF-A0A2N0MPK9-F1
#
_entry.id   AF-A0A2N0MPK9-F1
#
_cell.length_a   1.000
_cell.length_b   1.000
_cell.length_c   1.000
_cell.angle_alpha   90.00
_cell.angle_beta   90.00
_cell.angle_gamma   90.00
#
_symmetry.space_group_name_H-M   'P 1'
#
loop_
_entity.id
_entity.type
_entity.pdbx_description
1 polymer ?
#
loop_
_entity_poly.entity_id
_entity_poly.type
_entity_poly.pdbx_seq_one_letter_code
_entity_poly.pdbx_strand_id
1 'polypeptide(L)'
;MEDQNVKKRTLQRNLLIFSFIGVLVIGLLGGIVFSIVEYRGITSDLSWSQELSDTEDYLGASESLDRAQGRWLVNLFDVRKPSIEDLFNEIETRIKDQKFYQAGLDIGNEGDWEIGMTLLSEIQSNSFYYQRAQTTVEQFRGKVLAQELGTERTNRRSAEDEVQSAEDEVQTERTNRRFVEDEVKRQILTLNLVRNALESETTARLTAESATQTERLAKEEIQREVIVQTERADLERKQKFLAQIEATSQRERADLEEAAKVQAKADALAQTERADSEEEAKVQAQIDALAQQQRADLEEKARIQELAVTNPMIQG
;
A
#
# COMPACT_ATOMS: atom_id res chain seq x y z
N MET A 1 -51.75 3.24 93.08
CA MET A 1 -52.13 1.85 92.77
C MET A 1 -53.57 1.52 93.20
N GLU A 2 -54.37 2.48 93.66
CA GLU A 2 -55.80 2.28 93.95
C GLU A 2 -56.75 2.27 92.73
N ASP A 3 -56.44 2.98 91.63
CA ASP A 3 -57.44 3.32 90.60
C ASP A 3 -57.64 2.23 89.50
N GLN A 4 -56.62 1.40 89.26
CA GLN A 4 -56.68 0.26 88.33
C GLN A 4 -57.57 -0.88 88.85
N ASN A 5 -57.73 -1.00 90.17
CA ASN A 5 -58.52 -2.05 90.81
C ASN A 5 -60.03 -1.74 90.83
N VAL A 6 -60.43 -0.47 90.72
CA VAL A 6 -61.84 -0.06 90.63
C VAL A 6 -62.37 -0.26 89.21
N LYS A 7 -61.56 0.03 88.18
CA LYS A 7 -61.91 -0.13 86.76
C LYS A 7 -62.05 -1.58 86.30
N LYS A 8 -61.20 -2.50 86.82
CA LYS A 8 -61.39 -3.95 86.61
C LYS A 8 -62.64 -4.48 87.31
N ARG A 9 -62.99 -3.95 88.49
CA ARG A 9 -64.19 -4.34 89.24
C ARG A 9 -65.49 -3.89 88.59
N THR A 10 -65.53 -2.73 87.91
CA THR A 10 -66.73 -2.23 87.21
C THR A 10 -66.95 -2.90 85.85
N LEU A 11 -65.89 -3.26 85.11
CA LEU A 11 -66.01 -4.03 83.86
C LEU A 11 -66.42 -5.49 84.09
N GLN A 12 -65.90 -6.15 85.14
CA GLN A 12 -66.39 -7.47 85.54
C GLN A 12 -67.85 -7.42 86.04
N ARG A 13 -68.28 -6.31 86.67
CA ARG A 13 -69.68 -6.13 87.10
C ARG A 13 -70.63 -5.95 85.90
N ASN A 14 -70.22 -5.24 84.85
CA ASN A 14 -71.05 -5.05 83.67
C ASN A 14 -71.10 -6.29 82.75
N LEU A 15 -70.01 -7.08 82.66
CA LEU A 15 -70.05 -8.37 81.96
C LEU A 15 -70.96 -9.40 82.67
N LEU A 16 -71.02 -9.36 84.00
CA LEU A 16 -71.97 -10.15 84.78
C LEU A 16 -73.42 -9.70 84.53
N ILE A 17 -73.69 -8.39 84.40
CA ILE A 17 -75.05 -7.89 84.19
C ILE A 17 -75.60 -8.26 82.80
N PHE A 18 -74.78 -8.28 81.74
CA PHE A 18 -75.23 -8.78 80.42
C PHE A 18 -75.31 -10.31 80.33
N SER A 19 -74.48 -11.03 81.10
CA SER A 19 -74.66 -12.47 81.34
C SER A 19 -75.97 -12.77 82.08
N PHE A 20 -76.49 -11.83 82.86
CA PHE A 20 -77.79 -11.97 83.53
C PHE A 20 -78.95 -11.60 82.61
N ILE A 21 -78.88 -10.54 81.79
CA ILE A 21 -80.03 -10.12 80.97
C ILE A 21 -80.42 -11.17 79.91
N GLY A 22 -79.46 -11.86 79.28
CA GLY A 22 -79.77 -13.00 78.40
C GLY A 22 -80.34 -14.21 79.13
N VAL A 23 -79.94 -14.43 80.39
CA VAL A 23 -80.39 -15.54 81.25
C VAL A 23 -81.75 -15.24 81.91
N LEU A 24 -82.08 -13.96 82.13
CA LEU A 24 -83.25 -13.54 82.91
C LEU A 24 -84.56 -13.53 82.10
N VAL A 25 -84.48 -13.42 80.76
CA VAL A 25 -85.64 -13.62 79.88
C VAL A 25 -86.04 -15.12 79.77
N ILE A 26 -85.09 -16.04 80.00
CA ILE A 26 -85.29 -17.50 79.81
C ILE A 26 -85.73 -18.21 81.12
N GLY A 27 -85.55 -17.56 82.27
CA GLY A 27 -85.93 -18.10 83.58
C GLY A 27 -87.43 -18.35 83.79
N LEU A 28 -88.32 -17.86 82.92
CA LEU A 28 -89.77 -17.93 83.11
C LEU A 28 -90.45 -19.21 82.58
N LEU A 29 -89.74 -20.09 81.85
CA LEU A 29 -90.34 -21.33 81.29
C LEU A 29 -89.60 -22.64 81.65
N GLY A 30 -88.62 -22.60 82.58
CA GLY A 30 -87.96 -23.80 83.12
C GLY A 30 -86.50 -24.03 82.71
N GLY A 31 -85.81 -23.06 82.10
CA GLY A 31 -84.60 -23.33 81.30
C GLY A 31 -83.28 -22.67 81.71
N ILE A 32 -83.01 -22.31 82.97
CA ILE A 32 -81.70 -21.73 83.34
C ILE A 32 -80.56 -22.75 83.12
N VAL A 33 -80.76 -24.00 83.53
CA VAL A 33 -79.75 -25.07 83.35
C VAL A 33 -79.57 -25.42 81.88
N PHE A 34 -80.68 -25.50 81.11
CA PHE A 34 -80.65 -25.82 79.68
C PHE A 34 -79.91 -24.75 78.86
N SER A 35 -80.10 -23.47 79.21
CA SER A 35 -79.37 -22.35 78.58
C SER A 35 -77.87 -22.35 78.90
N ILE A 36 -77.48 -22.73 80.12
CA ILE A 36 -76.07 -22.84 80.51
C ILE A 36 -75.37 -23.99 79.79
N VAL A 37 -76.04 -25.15 79.68
CA VAL A 37 -75.52 -26.31 78.95
C VAL A 37 -75.33 -25.97 77.47
N GLU A 38 -76.31 -25.29 76.87
CA GLU A 38 -76.21 -24.89 75.46
C GLU A 38 -75.10 -23.86 75.22
N TYR A 39 -74.99 -22.85 76.08
CA TYR A 39 -73.92 -21.86 75.99
C TYR A 39 -72.53 -22.50 76.11
N ARG A 40 -72.36 -23.49 77.01
CA ARG A 40 -71.12 -24.28 77.10
C ARG A 40 -70.87 -25.08 75.82
N GLY A 41 -71.91 -25.65 75.22
CA GLY A 41 -71.83 -26.34 73.95
C GLY A 41 -71.28 -25.43 72.83
N ILE A 42 -71.82 -24.22 72.69
CA ILE A 42 -71.33 -23.21 71.73
C ILE A 42 -69.85 -22.93 71.97
N THR A 43 -69.46 -22.62 73.21
CA THR A 43 -68.05 -22.30 73.52
C THR A 43 -67.11 -23.48 73.29
N SER A 44 -67.57 -24.71 73.51
CA SER A 44 -66.80 -25.93 73.25
C SER A 44 -66.58 -26.13 71.75
N ASP A 45 -67.63 -25.97 70.94
CA ASP A 45 -67.55 -26.11 69.48
C ASP A 45 -66.66 -25.02 68.85
N LEU A 46 -66.68 -23.78 69.37
CA LEU A 46 -65.77 -22.71 68.94
C LEU A 46 -64.30 -23.05 69.30
N SER A 47 -64.04 -23.50 70.53
CA SER A 47 -62.68 -23.86 70.95
C SER A 47 -62.13 -25.04 70.15
N TRP A 48 -62.97 -26.04 69.87
CA TRP A 48 -62.58 -27.20 69.07
C TRP A 48 -62.33 -26.82 67.61
N SER A 49 -63.10 -25.88 67.06
CA SER A 49 -62.84 -25.35 65.72
C SER A 49 -61.47 -24.68 65.62
N GLN A 50 -61.10 -23.87 66.62
CA GLN A 50 -59.78 -23.25 66.67
C GLN A 50 -58.66 -24.28 66.76
N GLU A 51 -58.80 -25.29 67.62
CA GLU A 51 -57.82 -26.38 67.74
C GLU A 51 -57.65 -27.14 66.42
N LEU A 52 -58.75 -27.48 65.74
CA LEU A 52 -58.70 -28.13 64.44
C LEU A 52 -58.09 -27.23 63.35
N SER A 53 -58.41 -25.94 63.34
CA SER A 53 -57.83 -24.96 62.41
C SER A 53 -56.32 -24.80 62.62
N ASP A 54 -55.86 -24.85 63.87
CA ASP A 54 -54.44 -24.79 64.21
C ASP A 54 -53.69 -26.08 63.85
N THR A 55 -54.39 -27.22 63.77
CA THR A 55 -53.85 -28.47 63.21
C THR A 55 -54.08 -28.65 61.71
N GLU A 56 -54.49 -27.58 61.01
CA GLU A 56 -54.80 -27.56 59.57
C GLU A 56 -55.97 -28.47 59.13
N ASP A 57 -56.79 -28.96 60.07
CA ASP A 57 -58.04 -29.69 59.77
C ASP A 57 -59.18 -28.68 59.56
N TYR A 58 -59.10 -27.95 58.44
CA TYR A 58 -60.04 -26.89 58.12
C TYR A 58 -61.47 -27.40 57.84
N LEU A 59 -61.61 -28.64 57.36
CA LEU A 59 -62.91 -29.29 57.17
C LEU A 59 -63.56 -29.58 58.52
N GLY A 60 -62.84 -30.21 59.45
CA GLY A 60 -63.32 -30.46 60.80
C GLY A 60 -63.60 -29.16 61.57
N ALA A 61 -62.75 -28.14 61.38
CA ALA A 61 -62.94 -26.82 61.98
C ALA A 61 -64.23 -26.15 61.50
N SER A 62 -64.52 -26.23 60.20
CA SER A 62 -65.76 -25.74 59.59
C SER A 62 -66.98 -26.52 60.07
N GLU A 63 -66.92 -27.85 60.16
CA GLU A 63 -68.00 -28.68 60.71
C GLU A 63 -68.31 -28.36 62.17
N SER A 64 -67.28 -28.02 62.96
CA SER A 64 -67.46 -27.60 64.36
C SER A 64 -68.18 -26.26 64.46
N LEU A 65 -67.87 -25.31 63.57
CA LEU A 65 -68.59 -24.03 63.52
C LEU A 65 -70.02 -24.17 63.00
N ASP A 66 -70.26 -25.07 62.03
CA ASP A 66 -71.61 -25.35 61.53
C ASP A 66 -72.51 -25.93 62.65
N ARG A 67 -71.97 -26.84 63.47
CA ARG A 67 -72.63 -27.31 64.70
C ARG A 67 -72.91 -26.16 65.67
N ALA A 68 -71.95 -25.26 65.89
CA ALA A 68 -72.15 -24.11 66.76
C ALA A 68 -73.24 -23.17 66.23
N GLN A 69 -73.29 -22.94 64.91
CA GLN A 69 -74.28 -22.10 64.25
C GLN A 69 -75.70 -22.70 64.29
N GLY A 70 -75.81 -24.03 64.18
CA GLY A 70 -77.07 -24.77 64.26
C GLY A 70 -77.70 -24.80 65.66
N ARG A 71 -76.99 -24.38 66.71
CA ARG A 71 -77.51 -24.34 68.09
C ARG A 71 -78.57 -23.25 68.27
N TRP A 72 -79.58 -23.54 69.08
CA TRP A 72 -80.78 -22.70 69.16
C TRP A 72 -80.51 -21.29 69.73
N LEU A 73 -79.55 -21.15 70.66
CA LEU A 73 -79.15 -19.84 71.19
C LEU A 73 -78.49 -18.95 70.11
N VAL A 74 -77.79 -19.55 69.15
CA VAL A 74 -77.17 -18.82 68.04
C VAL A 74 -78.22 -18.48 67.00
N ASN A 75 -79.04 -19.44 66.60
CA ASN A 75 -80.02 -19.27 65.53
C ASN A 75 -81.17 -18.33 65.92
N LEU A 76 -81.68 -18.41 67.16
CA LEU A 76 -82.85 -17.64 67.59
C LEU A 76 -82.49 -16.29 68.26
N PHE A 77 -81.29 -16.19 68.84
CA PHE A 77 -80.88 -15.02 69.65
C PHE A 77 -79.53 -14.43 69.26
N ASP A 78 -78.93 -14.87 68.13
CA ASP A 78 -77.64 -14.40 67.62
C ASP A 78 -76.48 -14.46 68.64
N VAL A 79 -76.58 -15.32 69.66
CA VAL A 79 -75.57 -15.45 70.71
C VAL A 79 -74.25 -15.90 70.08
N ARG A 80 -73.18 -15.11 70.22
CA ARG A 80 -71.84 -15.37 69.65
C ARG A 80 -71.79 -15.54 68.12
N LYS A 81 -72.85 -15.19 67.40
CA LYS A 81 -72.88 -15.25 65.93
C LYS A 81 -71.71 -14.49 65.27
N PRO A 82 -71.33 -13.27 65.70
CA PRO A 82 -70.17 -12.59 65.12
C PRO A 82 -68.86 -13.38 65.27
N SER A 83 -68.65 -14.03 66.41
CA SER A 83 -67.45 -14.85 66.64
C SER A 83 -67.42 -16.11 65.78
N ILE A 84 -68.58 -16.68 65.46
CA ILE A 84 -68.69 -17.83 64.56
C ILE A 84 -68.38 -17.41 63.12
N GLU A 85 -68.94 -16.27 62.68
CA GLU A 85 -68.69 -15.71 61.35
C GLU A 85 -67.22 -15.29 61.17
N ASP A 86 -66.60 -14.66 62.16
CA ASP A 86 -65.19 -14.30 62.15
C ASP A 86 -64.29 -15.54 61.99
N LEU A 87 -64.58 -16.62 62.72
CA LEU A 87 -63.83 -17.88 62.62
C LEU A 87 -64.04 -18.59 61.27
N PHE A 88 -65.25 -18.54 60.69
CA PHE A 88 -65.50 -19.04 59.34
C PHE A 88 -64.65 -18.29 58.30
N ASN A 89 -64.64 -16.96 58.36
CA ASN A 89 -63.84 -16.12 57.47
C ASN A 89 -62.33 -16.38 57.64
N GLU A 90 -61.88 -16.59 58.88
CA GLU A 90 -60.49 -16.95 59.17
C GLU A 90 -60.12 -18.30 58.56
N ILE A 91 -60.97 -19.33 58.73
CA ILE A 91 -60.76 -20.66 58.14
C ILE A 91 -60.75 -20.59 56.61
N GLU A 92 -61.69 -19.86 55.98
CA GLU A 92 -61.71 -19.68 54.52
C GLU A 92 -60.41 -19.06 54.00
N THR A 93 -59.91 -18.04 54.71
CA THR A 93 -58.62 -17.39 54.39
C THR A 93 -57.47 -18.39 54.52
N ARG A 94 -57.41 -19.17 55.60
CA ARG A 94 -56.36 -20.19 55.81
C ARG A 94 -56.40 -21.29 54.73
N ILE A 95 -57.59 -21.73 54.30
CA ILE A 95 -57.74 -22.68 53.17
C ILE A 95 -57.18 -22.08 51.88
N LYS A 96 -57.49 -20.81 51.59
CA LYS A 96 -57.00 -20.12 50.39
C LYS A 96 -55.47 -20.02 50.41
N ASP A 97 -54.90 -19.61 51.53
CA ASP A 97 -53.45 -19.50 51.70
C ASP A 97 -52.75 -20.86 51.57
N GLN A 98 -53.32 -21.93 52.11
CA GLN A 98 -52.80 -23.30 51.93
C GLN A 98 -52.76 -23.69 50.44
N LYS A 99 -53.83 -23.41 49.69
CA LYS A 99 -53.89 -23.70 48.25
C LYS A 99 -52.85 -22.90 47.48
N PHE A 100 -52.70 -21.61 47.77
CA PHE A 100 -51.65 -20.79 47.14
C PHE A 100 -50.25 -21.28 47.47
N TYR A 101 -50.04 -21.71 48.72
CA TYR A 101 -48.76 -22.24 49.14
C TYR A 101 -48.37 -23.51 48.38
N GLN A 102 -49.30 -24.48 48.29
CA GLN A 102 -49.06 -25.72 47.56
C GLN A 102 -48.91 -25.49 46.06
N ALA A 103 -49.82 -24.75 45.44
CA ALA A 103 -49.75 -24.47 44.00
C ALA A 103 -48.48 -23.69 43.64
N GLY A 104 -48.07 -22.73 44.46
CA GLY A 104 -46.84 -21.97 44.27
C GLY A 104 -45.59 -22.82 44.39
N LEU A 105 -45.57 -23.80 45.30
CA LEU A 105 -44.50 -24.79 45.38
C LEU A 105 -44.45 -25.71 44.17
N ASP A 106 -45.59 -26.29 43.77
CA ASP A 106 -45.65 -27.24 42.66
C ASP A 106 -45.18 -26.59 41.36
N ILE A 107 -45.79 -25.45 40.99
CA ILE A 107 -45.46 -24.71 39.77
C ILE A 107 -44.00 -24.22 39.77
N GLY A 108 -43.53 -23.68 40.90
CA GLY A 108 -42.14 -23.23 41.00
C GLY A 108 -41.12 -24.37 40.98
N ASN A 109 -41.47 -25.55 41.49
CA ASN A 109 -40.61 -26.73 41.43
C ASN A 109 -40.59 -27.37 40.03
N GLU A 110 -41.66 -27.20 39.24
CA GLU A 110 -41.69 -27.57 37.81
C GLU A 110 -40.83 -26.65 36.93
N GLY A 111 -40.37 -25.51 37.47
CA GLY A 111 -39.44 -24.59 36.80
C GLY A 111 -40.06 -23.24 36.46
N ASP A 112 -41.35 -23.05 36.67
CA ASP A 112 -42.01 -21.76 36.49
C ASP A 112 -41.93 -20.93 37.77
N TRP A 113 -40.71 -20.46 38.05
CA TRP A 113 -40.38 -19.74 39.27
C TRP A 113 -41.15 -18.43 39.42
N GLU A 114 -41.47 -17.73 38.31
CA GLU A 114 -42.21 -16.47 38.35
C GLU A 114 -43.67 -16.66 38.77
N ILE A 115 -44.37 -17.64 38.17
CA ILE A 115 -45.75 -17.95 38.57
C ILE A 115 -45.77 -18.51 39.99
N GLY A 116 -44.82 -19.39 40.33
CA GLY A 116 -44.64 -19.90 41.69
C GLY A 116 -44.48 -18.79 42.72
N MET A 117 -43.61 -17.82 42.47
CA MET A 117 -43.41 -16.65 43.35
C MET A 117 -44.66 -15.79 43.48
N THR A 118 -45.41 -15.59 42.39
CA THR A 118 -46.63 -14.79 42.37
C THR A 118 -47.68 -15.39 43.31
N LEU A 119 -47.91 -16.69 43.23
CA LEU A 119 -48.85 -17.40 44.10
C LEU A 119 -48.41 -17.38 45.57
N LEU A 120 -47.11 -17.58 45.84
CA LEU A 120 -46.58 -17.54 47.20
C LEU A 120 -46.65 -16.13 47.82
N SER A 121 -46.58 -15.08 47.00
CA SER A 121 -46.65 -13.69 47.46
C SER A 121 -48.08 -13.23 47.79
N GLU A 122 -49.10 -13.94 47.31
CA GLU A 122 -50.51 -13.67 47.60
C GLU A 122 -50.92 -14.11 49.02
N ILE A 123 -50.11 -14.95 49.66
CA ILE A 123 -50.34 -15.42 51.04
C ILE A 123 -50.22 -14.24 52.01
N GLN A 124 -51.26 -14.06 52.84
CA GLN A 124 -51.32 -12.93 53.75
C GLN A 124 -50.29 -13.02 54.89
N SER A 125 -49.81 -11.87 55.37
CA SER A 125 -48.77 -11.80 56.42
C SER A 125 -49.14 -12.41 57.77
N ASN A 126 -50.43 -12.52 58.07
CA ASN A 126 -50.98 -13.16 59.27
C ASN A 126 -51.18 -14.68 59.10
N SER A 127 -50.91 -15.23 57.91
CA SER A 127 -51.05 -16.65 57.61
C SER A 127 -49.91 -17.47 58.20
N PHE A 128 -50.23 -18.71 58.60
CA PHE A 128 -49.24 -19.70 59.03
C PHE A 128 -48.16 -19.96 57.97
N TYR A 129 -48.53 -19.92 56.68
CA TYR A 129 -47.62 -20.23 55.58
C TYR A 129 -46.71 -19.07 55.17
N TYR A 130 -46.96 -17.85 55.66
CA TYR A 130 -46.33 -16.64 55.13
C TYR A 130 -44.80 -16.66 55.16
N GLN A 131 -44.21 -16.97 56.31
CA GLN A 131 -42.74 -16.98 56.46
C GLN A 131 -42.08 -17.99 55.53
N ARG A 132 -42.69 -19.18 55.39
CA ARG A 132 -42.18 -20.21 54.49
C ARG A 132 -42.36 -19.81 53.03
N ALA A 133 -43.49 -19.20 52.69
CA ALA A 133 -43.73 -18.67 51.35
C ALA A 133 -42.69 -17.63 50.95
N GLN A 134 -42.41 -16.64 51.80
CA GLN A 134 -41.39 -15.62 51.55
C GLN A 134 -39.99 -16.21 51.40
N THR A 135 -39.65 -17.21 52.22
CA THR A 135 -38.37 -17.94 52.09
C THR A 135 -38.25 -18.61 50.73
N THR A 136 -39.32 -19.28 50.28
CA THR A 136 -39.37 -19.94 48.97
C THR A 136 -39.32 -18.93 47.82
N VAL A 137 -39.98 -17.77 47.96
CA VAL A 137 -39.90 -16.68 46.96
C VAL A 137 -38.45 -16.24 46.77
N GLU A 138 -37.68 -16.03 47.83
CA GLU A 138 -36.27 -15.68 47.73
C GLU A 138 -35.42 -16.79 47.09
N GLN A 139 -35.72 -18.06 47.38
CA GLN A 139 -35.08 -19.19 46.70
C GLN A 139 -35.35 -19.19 45.20
N PHE A 140 -36.60 -18.95 44.79
CA PHE A 140 -36.98 -18.85 43.38
C PHE A 140 -36.35 -17.64 42.69
N ARG A 141 -36.27 -16.47 43.34
CA ARG A 141 -35.50 -15.31 42.84
C ARG A 141 -34.04 -15.68 42.56
N GLY A 142 -33.41 -16.40 43.49
CA GLY A 142 -32.04 -16.88 43.31
C GLY A 142 -31.87 -17.80 42.09
N LYS A 143 -32.85 -18.65 41.79
CA LYS A 143 -32.83 -19.53 40.60
C LYS A 143 -32.97 -18.74 39.30
N VAL A 144 -33.88 -17.76 39.24
CA VAL A 144 -34.05 -16.87 38.08
C VAL A 144 -32.73 -16.14 37.78
N LEU A 145 -32.14 -15.49 38.79
CA LEU A 145 -30.86 -14.80 38.63
C LEU A 145 -29.72 -15.72 38.20
N ALA A 146 -29.68 -16.94 38.72
CA ALA A 146 -28.67 -17.93 38.31
C ALA A 146 -28.83 -18.36 36.85
N GLN A 147 -30.07 -18.48 36.37
CA GLN A 147 -30.36 -18.78 34.96
C GLN A 147 -29.93 -17.62 34.06
N GLU A 148 -30.31 -16.39 34.39
CA GLU A 148 -29.93 -15.19 33.64
C GLU A 148 -28.41 -15.06 33.53
N LEU A 149 -27.69 -15.14 34.66
CA LEU A 149 -26.23 -15.10 34.69
C LEU A 149 -25.60 -16.27 33.91
N GLY A 150 -26.24 -17.44 33.91
CA GLY A 150 -25.82 -18.58 33.10
C GLY A 150 -25.89 -18.27 31.61
N THR A 151 -27.01 -17.74 31.14
CA THR A 151 -27.22 -17.35 29.74
C THR A 151 -26.30 -16.20 29.31
N GLU A 152 -26.09 -15.21 30.19
CA GLU A 152 -25.19 -14.10 29.90
C GLU A 152 -23.74 -14.58 29.79
N ARG A 153 -23.31 -15.50 30.67
CA ARG A 153 -21.96 -16.10 30.59
C ARG A 153 -21.75 -16.89 29.32
N THR A 154 -22.75 -17.63 28.84
CA THR A 154 -22.63 -18.37 27.57
C THR A 154 -22.59 -17.42 26.39
N ASN A 155 -23.43 -16.38 26.38
CA ASN A 155 -23.43 -15.36 25.33
C ASN A 155 -22.10 -14.60 25.28
N ARG A 156 -21.57 -14.20 26.45
CA ARG A 156 -20.26 -13.54 26.55
C ARG A 156 -19.15 -14.44 26.04
N ARG A 157 -19.12 -15.72 26.42
CA ARG A 157 -18.11 -16.66 25.93
C ARG A 157 -18.18 -16.83 24.40
N SER A 158 -19.38 -16.94 23.84
CA SER A 158 -19.58 -17.00 22.39
C SER A 158 -19.06 -15.75 21.69
N ALA A 159 -19.34 -14.56 22.23
CA ALA A 159 -18.83 -13.30 21.69
C ALA A 159 -17.30 -13.18 21.82
N GLU A 160 -16.72 -13.65 22.92
CA GLU A 160 -15.26 -13.70 23.11
C GLU A 160 -14.59 -14.63 22.09
N ASP A 161 -15.16 -15.79 21.81
CA ASP A 161 -14.65 -16.72 20.80
C ASP A 161 -14.71 -16.12 19.38
N GLU A 162 -15.78 -15.39 19.04
CA GLU A 162 -15.90 -14.67 17.76
C GLU A 162 -14.86 -13.55 17.62
N VAL A 163 -14.66 -12.76 18.68
CA VAL A 163 -13.64 -11.69 18.70
C VAL A 163 -12.25 -12.29 18.53
N GLN A 164 -11.93 -13.36 19.25
CA GLN A 164 -10.64 -14.03 19.15
C GLN A 164 -10.40 -14.57 17.72
N SER A 165 -11.41 -15.17 17.10
CA SER A 165 -11.32 -15.64 15.70
C SER A 165 -11.07 -14.48 14.73
N ALA A 166 -11.73 -13.35 14.91
CA ALA A 166 -11.52 -12.17 14.07
C ALA A 166 -10.12 -11.55 14.28
N GLU A 167 -9.62 -11.54 15.51
CA GLU A 167 -8.26 -11.07 15.81
C GLU A 167 -7.19 -11.94 15.15
N ASP A 168 -7.35 -13.26 15.17
CA ASP A 168 -6.44 -14.21 14.52
C ASP A 168 -6.43 -14.03 12.98
N GLU A 169 -7.59 -13.78 12.38
CA GLU A 169 -7.71 -13.48 10.94
C GLU A 169 -6.99 -12.15 10.59
N VAL A 170 -7.25 -11.08 11.35
CA VAL A 170 -6.58 -9.79 11.15
C VAL A 170 -5.08 -9.90 11.34
N GLN A 171 -4.61 -10.70 12.30
CA GLN A 171 -3.19 -10.92 12.51
C GLN A 171 -2.55 -11.66 11.33
N THR A 172 -3.24 -12.66 10.78
CA THR A 172 -2.82 -13.39 9.58
C THR A 172 -2.79 -12.49 8.34
N GLU A 173 -3.77 -11.61 8.17
CA GLU A 173 -3.76 -10.63 7.09
C GLU A 173 -2.60 -9.63 7.25
N ARG A 174 -2.33 -9.17 8.48
CA ARG A 174 -1.20 -8.27 8.77
C ARG A 174 0.16 -8.91 8.51
N THR A 175 0.34 -10.19 8.77
CA THR A 175 1.60 -10.89 8.45
C THR A 175 1.75 -11.08 6.95
N ASN A 176 0.68 -11.47 6.24
CA ASN A 176 0.68 -11.57 4.79
C ASN A 176 0.98 -10.22 4.12
N ARG A 177 0.35 -9.12 4.57
CA ARG A 177 0.63 -7.78 4.05
C ARG A 177 2.10 -7.40 4.24
N ARG A 178 2.67 -7.63 5.43
CA ARG A 178 4.09 -7.37 5.69
C ARG A 178 5.01 -8.16 4.76
N PHE A 179 4.70 -9.44 4.53
CA PHE A 179 5.45 -10.27 3.60
C PHE A 179 5.41 -9.71 2.16
N VAL A 180 4.23 -9.32 1.68
CA VAL A 180 4.06 -8.72 0.36
C VAL A 180 4.82 -7.39 0.26
N GLU A 181 4.73 -6.53 1.27
CA GLU A 181 5.47 -5.25 1.29
C GLU A 181 6.99 -5.47 1.22
N ASP A 182 7.52 -6.45 1.95
CA ASP A 182 8.95 -6.75 1.93
C ASP A 182 9.40 -7.34 0.58
N GLU A 183 8.57 -8.17 -0.05
CA GLU A 183 8.84 -8.69 -1.40
C GLU A 183 8.82 -7.56 -2.44
N VAL A 184 7.84 -6.65 -2.38
CA VAL A 184 7.80 -5.46 -3.25
C VAL A 184 9.05 -4.59 -3.06
N LYS A 185 9.50 -4.36 -1.82
CA LYS A 185 10.75 -3.62 -1.56
C LYS A 185 11.96 -4.32 -2.20
N ARG A 186 12.06 -5.64 -2.11
CA ARG A 186 13.14 -6.42 -2.75
C ARG A 186 13.11 -6.30 -4.27
N GLN A 187 11.92 -6.34 -4.87
CA GLN A 187 11.76 -6.18 -6.32
C GLN A 187 12.15 -4.77 -6.76
N ILE A 188 11.74 -3.73 -6.03
CA ILE A 188 12.14 -2.34 -6.31
C ILE A 188 13.66 -2.18 -6.23
N LEU A 189 14.31 -2.75 -5.20
CA LEU A 189 15.76 -2.70 -5.06
C LEU A 189 16.45 -3.37 -6.27
N THR A 190 15.97 -4.55 -6.67
CA THR A 190 16.50 -5.28 -7.83
C THR A 190 16.33 -4.48 -9.12
N LEU A 191 15.16 -3.88 -9.35
CA LEU A 191 14.89 -3.04 -10.52
C LEU A 191 15.81 -1.82 -10.58
N ASN A 192 16.05 -1.17 -9.44
CA ASN A 192 16.96 -0.02 -9.37
C ASN A 192 18.41 -0.43 -9.68
N LEU A 193 18.87 -1.59 -9.19
CA LEU A 193 20.19 -2.11 -9.52
C LEU A 193 20.34 -2.39 -11.02
N VAL A 194 19.34 -3.05 -11.63
CA VAL A 194 19.33 -3.31 -13.08
C VAL A 194 19.31 -2.01 -13.87
N ARG A 195 18.50 -1.03 -13.47
CA ARG A 195 18.46 0.30 -14.11
C ARG A 195 19.83 0.97 -14.07
N ASN A 196 20.46 1.02 -12.89
CA ASN A 196 21.77 1.65 -12.73
C ASN A 196 22.85 0.95 -13.57
N ALA A 197 22.82 -0.39 -13.63
CA ALA A 197 23.74 -1.15 -14.47
C ALA A 197 23.54 -0.86 -15.96
N LEU A 198 22.28 -0.79 -16.41
CA LEU A 198 21.95 -0.46 -17.79
C LEU A 198 22.34 0.97 -18.17
N GLU A 199 22.09 1.95 -17.29
CA GLU A 199 22.53 3.34 -17.47
C GLU A 199 24.07 3.44 -17.52
N SER A 200 24.78 2.69 -16.68
CA SER A 200 26.24 2.63 -16.72
C SER A 200 26.77 1.97 -18.00
N GLU A 201 26.14 0.89 -18.48
CA GLU A 201 26.56 0.22 -19.71
C GLU A 201 26.31 1.10 -20.93
N THR A 202 25.13 1.74 -21.01
CA THR A 202 24.78 2.63 -22.11
C THR A 202 25.69 3.86 -22.19
N THR A 203 26.00 4.49 -21.06
CA THR A 203 26.97 5.60 -21.02
C THR A 203 28.38 5.16 -21.43
N ALA A 204 28.84 4.00 -20.99
CA ALA A 204 30.13 3.44 -21.41
C ALA A 204 30.15 3.14 -22.93
N ARG A 205 29.08 2.57 -23.48
CA ARG A 205 28.96 2.31 -24.93
C ARG A 205 28.98 3.60 -25.75
N LEU A 206 28.18 4.61 -25.37
CA LEU A 206 28.16 5.91 -26.07
C LEU A 206 29.53 6.58 -26.03
N THR A 207 30.23 6.49 -24.89
CA THR A 207 31.59 7.04 -24.74
C THR A 207 32.56 6.31 -25.67
N ALA A 208 32.55 4.98 -25.68
CA ALA A 208 33.41 4.19 -26.56
C ALA A 208 33.11 4.44 -28.04
N GLU A 209 31.83 4.51 -28.43
CA GLU A 209 31.43 4.80 -29.80
C GLU A 209 31.89 6.20 -30.22
N SER A 210 31.69 7.21 -29.38
CA SER A 210 32.19 8.57 -29.65
C SER A 210 33.71 8.59 -29.82
N ALA A 211 34.47 7.90 -28.95
CA ALA A 211 35.92 7.82 -29.02
C ALA A 211 36.38 7.19 -30.34
N THR A 212 35.76 6.07 -30.74
CA THR A 212 36.07 5.41 -32.02
C THR A 212 35.71 6.27 -33.23
N GLN A 213 34.62 7.04 -33.16
CA GLN A 213 34.25 7.98 -34.22
C GLN A 213 35.27 9.12 -34.34
N THR A 214 35.71 9.71 -33.23
CA THR A 214 36.78 10.73 -33.24
C THR A 214 38.09 10.18 -33.79
N GLU A 215 38.49 8.95 -33.42
CA GLU A 215 39.71 8.34 -33.95
C GLU A 215 39.61 8.11 -35.46
N ARG A 216 38.46 7.65 -35.96
CA ARG A 216 38.21 7.49 -37.39
C ARG A 216 38.32 8.82 -38.13
N LEU A 217 37.68 9.88 -37.63
CA LEU A 217 37.75 11.21 -38.22
C LEU A 217 39.18 11.76 -38.24
N ALA A 218 39.93 11.59 -37.15
CA ALA A 218 41.33 12.01 -37.09
C ALA A 218 42.20 11.26 -38.11
N LYS A 219 41.99 9.94 -38.29
CA LYS A 219 42.69 9.17 -39.33
C LYS A 219 42.32 9.62 -40.74
N GLU A 220 41.04 9.91 -41.00
CA GLU A 220 40.59 10.43 -42.30
C GLU A 220 41.17 11.82 -42.59
N GLU A 221 41.27 12.69 -41.58
CA GLU A 221 41.88 14.02 -41.73
C GLU A 221 43.38 13.92 -42.04
N ILE A 222 44.11 13.07 -41.30
CA ILE A 222 45.54 12.80 -41.59
C ILE A 222 45.70 12.25 -43.02
N GLN A 223 44.85 11.31 -43.45
CA GLN A 223 44.92 10.78 -44.82
C GLN A 223 44.68 11.88 -45.87
N ARG A 224 43.69 12.76 -45.66
CA ARG A 224 43.44 13.89 -46.55
C ARG A 224 44.64 14.83 -46.61
N GLU A 225 45.26 15.15 -45.48
CA GLU A 225 46.43 16.01 -45.43
C GLU A 225 47.62 15.39 -46.18
N VAL A 226 47.86 14.09 -46.00
CA VAL A 226 48.91 13.36 -46.73
C VAL A 226 48.67 13.41 -48.24
N ILE A 227 47.43 13.23 -48.70
CA ILE A 227 47.07 13.34 -50.13
C ILE A 227 47.40 14.75 -50.63
N VAL A 228 46.95 15.80 -49.93
CA VAL A 228 47.20 17.20 -50.32
C VAL A 228 48.69 17.52 -50.38
N GLN A 229 49.47 17.08 -49.40
CA GLN A 229 50.93 17.29 -49.40
C GLN A 229 51.60 16.54 -50.57
N THR A 230 51.15 15.32 -50.87
CA THR A 230 51.67 14.54 -51.99
C THR A 230 51.37 15.22 -53.33
N GLU A 231 50.14 15.67 -53.55
CA GLU A 231 49.76 16.40 -54.75
C GLU A 231 50.57 17.70 -54.91
N ARG A 232 50.78 18.44 -53.82
CA ARG A 232 51.61 19.65 -53.82
C ARG A 232 53.06 19.33 -54.19
N ALA A 233 53.65 18.28 -53.60
CA ALA A 233 55.01 17.86 -53.90
C ALA A 233 55.16 17.41 -55.37
N ASP A 234 54.18 16.70 -55.91
CA ASP A 234 54.18 16.28 -57.32
C ASP A 234 54.03 17.47 -58.27
N LEU A 235 53.22 18.47 -57.91
CA LEU A 235 53.09 19.71 -58.69
C LEU A 235 54.40 20.51 -58.68
N GLU A 236 55.06 20.62 -57.53
CA GLU A 236 56.40 21.24 -57.42
C GLU A 236 57.45 20.48 -58.25
N ARG A 237 57.44 19.14 -58.24
CA ARG A 237 58.33 18.33 -59.09
C ARG A 237 58.06 18.56 -60.58
N LYS A 238 56.80 18.61 -61.01
CA LYS A 238 56.43 18.91 -62.39
C LYS A 238 56.92 20.30 -62.80
N GLN A 239 56.75 21.31 -61.95
CA GLN A 239 57.26 22.65 -62.21
C GLN A 239 58.79 22.68 -62.35
N LYS A 240 59.53 22.01 -61.45
CA LYS A 240 61.00 21.91 -61.55
C LYS A 240 61.44 21.21 -62.84
N PHE A 241 60.73 20.15 -63.24
CA PHE A 241 61.02 19.42 -64.48
C PHE A 241 60.77 20.29 -65.72
N LEU A 242 59.65 21.02 -65.77
CA LEU A 242 59.37 21.98 -66.85
C LEU A 242 60.43 23.09 -66.93
N ALA A 243 60.83 23.65 -65.78
CA ALA A 243 61.89 24.65 -65.72
C ALA A 243 63.24 24.11 -66.22
N GLN A 244 63.55 22.82 -65.95
CA GLN A 244 64.76 22.17 -66.44
C GLN A 244 64.74 21.93 -67.96
N ILE A 245 63.59 21.52 -68.52
CA ILE A 245 63.41 21.42 -69.97
C ILE A 245 63.62 22.79 -70.63
N GLU A 246 63.00 23.84 -70.07
CA GLU A 246 63.12 25.20 -70.60
C GLU A 246 64.58 25.70 -70.56
N ALA A 247 65.27 25.50 -69.43
CA ALA A 247 66.68 25.83 -69.30
C ALA A 247 67.57 25.08 -70.31
N THR A 248 67.27 23.80 -70.56
CA THR A 248 68.00 22.99 -71.56
C THR A 248 67.75 23.52 -72.98
N SER A 249 66.50 23.85 -73.31
CA SER A 249 66.16 24.43 -74.63
C SER A 249 66.80 25.80 -74.84
N GLN A 250 66.85 26.65 -73.81
CA GLN A 250 67.56 27.93 -73.89
C GLN A 250 69.06 27.73 -74.14
N ARG A 251 69.67 26.71 -73.53
CA ARG A 251 71.08 26.37 -73.73
C ARG A 251 71.36 25.90 -75.16
N GLU A 252 70.54 25.00 -75.70
CA GLU A 252 70.66 24.57 -77.11
C GLU A 252 70.53 25.74 -78.09
N ARG A 253 69.63 26.69 -77.81
CA ARG A 253 69.51 27.92 -78.63
C ARG A 253 70.78 28.77 -78.57
N ALA A 254 71.37 28.92 -77.39
CA ALA A 254 72.62 29.64 -77.23
C ALA A 254 73.79 28.95 -77.96
N ASP A 255 73.89 27.62 -77.85
CA ASP A 255 74.92 26.82 -78.53
C ASP A 255 74.78 26.90 -80.07
N LEU A 256 73.53 26.86 -80.59
CA LEU A 256 73.27 27.07 -82.02
C LEU A 256 73.62 28.47 -82.49
N GLU A 257 73.35 29.50 -81.68
CA GLU A 257 73.74 30.88 -81.98
C GLU A 257 75.26 31.03 -82.00
N GLU A 258 75.97 30.39 -81.07
CA GLU A 258 77.43 30.37 -81.04
C GLU A 258 78.01 29.64 -82.25
N ALA A 259 77.46 28.48 -82.61
CA ALA A 259 77.85 27.74 -83.80
C ALA A 259 77.64 28.56 -85.09
N ALA A 260 76.52 29.28 -85.20
CA ALA A 260 76.27 30.19 -86.33
C ALA A 260 77.31 31.32 -86.42
N LYS A 261 77.74 31.89 -85.28
CA LYS A 261 78.80 32.90 -85.25
C LYS A 261 80.15 32.34 -85.69
N VAL A 262 80.49 31.11 -85.29
CA VAL A 262 81.72 30.43 -85.72
C VAL A 262 81.70 30.17 -87.22
N GLN A 263 80.59 29.67 -87.76
CA GLN A 263 80.42 29.43 -89.19
C GLN A 263 80.57 30.72 -90.01
N ALA A 264 79.91 31.80 -89.59
CA ALA A 264 80.04 33.10 -90.25
C ALA A 264 81.49 33.61 -90.26
N LYS A 265 82.25 33.33 -89.20
CA LYS A 265 83.68 33.67 -89.12
C LYS A 265 84.53 32.83 -90.09
N ALA A 266 84.23 31.53 -90.21
CA ALA A 266 84.90 30.64 -91.14
C ALA A 266 84.62 31.04 -92.61
N ASP A 267 83.37 31.38 -92.93
CA ASP A 267 82.98 31.82 -94.27
C ASP A 267 83.68 33.14 -94.66
N ALA A 268 83.81 34.08 -93.72
CA ALA A 268 84.55 35.33 -93.93
C ALA A 268 86.06 35.08 -94.20
N LEU A 269 86.65 34.11 -93.49
CA LEU A 269 88.04 33.69 -93.70
C LEU A 269 88.23 33.08 -95.10
N ALA A 270 87.33 32.19 -95.51
CA ALA A 270 87.37 31.58 -96.85
C ALA A 270 87.16 32.59 -97.99
N GLN A 271 86.39 33.66 -97.76
CA GLN A 271 86.29 34.78 -98.71
C GLN A 271 87.60 35.55 -98.82
N THR A 272 88.30 35.74 -97.70
CA THR A 272 89.58 36.44 -97.66
C THR A 272 90.65 35.65 -98.43
N GLU A 273 90.75 34.33 -98.18
CA GLU A 273 91.68 33.47 -98.94
C GLU A 273 91.41 33.45 -100.45
N ARG A 274 90.14 33.49 -100.87
CA ARG A 274 89.80 33.61 -102.31
C ARG A 274 90.26 34.94 -102.89
N ALA A 275 90.10 36.04 -102.15
CA ALA A 275 90.54 37.36 -102.58
C ALA A 275 92.06 37.41 -102.71
N ASP A 276 92.80 36.86 -101.74
CA ASP A 276 94.26 36.78 -101.78
C ASP A 276 94.74 35.93 -102.97
N SER A 277 94.09 34.79 -103.25
CA SER A 277 94.42 33.95 -104.41
C SER A 277 94.13 34.63 -105.76
N GLU A 278 93.06 35.43 -105.85
CA GLU A 278 92.79 36.26 -107.04
C GLU A 278 93.85 37.35 -107.21
N GLU A 279 94.35 37.92 -106.12
CA GLU A 279 95.43 38.90 -106.14
C GLU A 279 96.77 38.28 -106.58
N GLU A 280 97.10 37.11 -106.06
CA GLU A 280 98.25 36.31 -106.51
C GLU A 280 98.17 35.98 -108.01
N ALA A 281 96.99 35.57 -108.50
CA ALA A 281 96.78 35.30 -109.92
C ALA A 281 96.99 36.55 -110.79
N LYS A 282 96.59 37.74 -110.31
CA LYS A 282 96.87 39.02 -110.98
C LYS A 282 98.35 39.35 -111.02
N VAL A 283 99.09 39.13 -109.94
CA VAL A 283 100.54 39.35 -109.88
C VAL A 283 101.26 38.42 -110.85
N GLN A 284 100.87 37.14 -110.90
CA GLN A 284 101.44 36.18 -111.83
C GLN A 284 101.20 36.57 -113.30
N ALA A 285 99.98 37.03 -113.63
CA ALA A 285 99.68 37.52 -114.98
C ALA A 285 100.52 38.76 -115.37
N GLN A 286 100.85 39.63 -114.41
CA GLN A 286 101.76 40.76 -114.65
C GLN A 286 103.21 40.30 -114.88
N ILE A 287 103.68 39.31 -114.11
CA ILE A 287 105.01 38.71 -114.29
C ILE A 287 105.15 38.11 -115.69
N ASP A 288 104.14 37.36 -116.14
CA ASP A 288 104.15 36.72 -117.45
C ASP A 288 104.15 37.75 -118.59
N ALA A 289 103.39 38.85 -118.44
CA ALA A 289 103.40 39.96 -119.39
C ALA A 289 104.78 40.64 -119.47
N LEU A 290 105.45 40.83 -118.32
CA LEU A 290 106.79 41.43 -118.27
C LEU A 290 107.85 40.52 -118.91
N ALA A 291 107.71 39.21 -118.73
CA ALA A 291 108.59 38.21 -119.37
C ALA A 291 108.42 38.17 -120.89
N GLN A 292 107.20 38.35 -121.41
CA GLN A 292 106.96 38.49 -122.85
C GLN A 292 107.59 39.77 -123.41
N GLN A 293 107.50 40.89 -122.68
CA GLN A 293 108.11 42.14 -123.09
C GLN A 293 109.64 42.03 -123.20
N GLN A 294 110.29 41.38 -122.24
CA GLN A 294 111.74 41.15 -122.29
C GLN A 294 112.16 40.24 -123.45
N ARG A 295 111.35 39.25 -123.83
CA ARG A 295 111.61 38.41 -125.01
C ARG A 295 111.52 39.23 -126.31
N ALA A 296 110.53 40.10 -126.42
CA ALA A 296 110.39 40.99 -127.57
C ALA A 296 111.59 41.95 -127.69
N ASP A 297 112.02 42.56 -126.59
CA ASP A 297 113.19 43.47 -126.57
C ASP A 297 114.49 42.75 -126.94
N LEU A 298 114.68 41.49 -126.54
CA LEU A 298 115.86 40.69 -126.89
C LEU A 298 115.85 40.25 -128.36
N GLU A 299 114.69 39.91 -128.93
CA GLU A 299 114.55 39.63 -130.36
C GLU A 299 114.80 40.88 -131.22
N GLU A 300 114.36 42.05 -130.75
CA GLU A 300 114.63 43.33 -131.43
C GLU A 300 116.12 43.68 -131.39
N LYS A 301 116.80 43.47 -130.25
CA LYS A 301 118.25 43.67 -130.11
C LYS A 301 119.07 42.73 -131.00
N ALA A 302 118.62 41.47 -131.15
CA ALA A 302 119.26 40.49 -132.02
C ALA A 302 119.14 40.88 -133.51
N ARG A 303 117.98 41.40 -133.95
CA ARG A 303 117.82 41.91 -135.32
C ARG A 303 118.74 43.09 -135.63
N ILE A 304 118.90 44.04 -134.71
CA ILE A 304 119.79 45.20 -134.92
C ILE A 304 121.26 44.77 -135.05
N GLN A 305 121.67 43.72 -134.34
CA GLN A 305 123.03 43.20 -134.39
C GLN A 305 123.32 42.41 -135.67
N GLU A 306 122.33 41.71 -136.22
CA GLU A 306 122.42 40.98 -137.50
C GLU A 306 122.49 41.93 -138.72
N LEU A 307 121.82 43.08 -138.64
CA LEU A 307 121.87 44.17 -139.64
C LEU A 307 123.20 44.96 -139.63
N ALA A 308 123.93 44.99 -138.50
CA ALA A 308 125.20 45.72 -138.37
C ALA A 308 126.42 44.96 -138.93
N VAL A 309 126.32 43.63 -139.11
CA VAL A 309 127.44 42.79 -139.61
C VAL A 309 127.41 42.64 -141.14
N THR A 310 126.28 42.95 -141.79
CA THR A 310 126.11 42.77 -143.25
C THR A 310 126.39 44.02 -144.11
N ASN A 311 126.87 45.14 -143.54
CA ASN A 311 127.25 46.32 -144.33
C ASN A 311 128.28 47.26 -143.66
N PRO A 312 129.49 47.39 -144.22
CA PRO A 312 130.11 48.71 -144.36
C PRO A 312 130.77 48.94 -145.74
N MET A 313 130.58 50.14 -146.32
CA MET A 313 131.52 50.74 -147.29
C MET A 313 132.24 51.92 -146.60
N ILE A 314 133.59 51.86 -146.53
CA ILE A 314 134.66 52.92 -146.48
C ILE A 314 134.20 54.38 -146.17
N GLN A 315 134.82 55.21 -145.31
CA GLN A 315 136.09 55.23 -144.57
C GLN A 315 136.01 56.32 -143.47
N GLY A 316 136.74 56.10 -142.38
CA GLY A 316 137.00 57.03 -141.27
C GLY A 316 137.70 56.29 -140.15
#